data_AF-A0A949X2Z3-F1
#
_entry.id   AF-A0A949X2Z3-F1
#
_cell.length_a   1.000
_cell.length_b   1.000
_cell.length_c   1.000
_cell.angle_alpha   90.00
_cell.angle_beta   90.00
_cell.angle_gamma   90.00
#
_symmetry.space_group_name_H-M   'P 1'
#
loop_
_entity.id
_entity.type
_entity.pdbx_description
1 polymer ?
#
loop_
_entity_poly.entity_id
_entity_poly.type
_entity_poly.pdbx_seq_one_letter_code
_entity_poly.pdbx_strand_id
1 'polypeptide(L)'
;MVQKQIKGIISAVTLFLIGITIIYVGLFKGHDIAINVSRPAGATVWTTPPELISGYTFFLGIIGVSLIILSIMFSTVLFMYWLNKSK
;
A
#
# COMPACT_ATOMS: atom_id res chain seq x y z
N MET A 1 8.47 -24.92 -15.20
CA MET A 1 8.41 -24.74 -13.74
C MET A 1 8.95 -23.36 -13.33
N VAL A 2 10.15 -23.01 -13.81
CA VAL A 2 10.83 -21.71 -13.58
C VAL A 2 9.96 -20.49 -13.90
N GLN A 3 9.23 -20.47 -15.02
CA GLN A 3 8.34 -19.34 -15.36
C GLN A 3 7.25 -19.06 -14.31
N LYS A 4 6.71 -20.10 -13.67
CA LYS A 4 5.71 -19.93 -12.59
C LYS A 4 6.36 -19.37 -11.32
N GLN A 5 7.61 -19.72 -11.07
CA GLN A 5 8.38 -19.21 -9.93
C GLN A 5 8.71 -17.73 -10.10
N ILE A 6 9.20 -17.35 -11.28
CA ILE A 6 9.47 -15.96 -11.64
C ILE A 6 8.21 -15.10 -11.48
N LYS A 7 7.06 -15.56 -11.98
CA LYS A 7 5.78 -14.84 -11.82
C LYS A 7 5.42 -14.65 -10.35
N GLY A 8 5.57 -15.68 -9.51
CA GLY A 8 5.30 -15.58 -8.07
C GLY A 8 6.21 -14.56 -7.37
N ILE A 9 7.51 -14.56 -7.68
CA ILE A 9 8.48 -13.58 -7.15
C ILE A 9 8.10 -12.16 -7.58
N ILE A 10 7.83 -11.96 -8.88
CA ILE A 10 7.41 -10.66 -9.41
C ILE A 10 6.16 -10.16 -8.68
N SER A 11 5.13 -11.00 -8.53
CA SER A 11 3.92 -10.63 -7.81
C SER A 11 4.18 -10.23 -6.35
N ALA A 12 5.05 -10.95 -5.63
CA ALA A 12 5.41 -10.62 -4.25
C ALA A 12 6.13 -9.26 -4.17
N VAL A 13 7.12 -9.04 -5.04
CA VAL A 13 7.88 -7.79 -5.11
C VAL A 13 6.97 -6.62 -5.49
N THR A 14 6.09 -6.79 -6.48
CA THR A 14 5.14 -5.75 -6.88
C THR A 14 4.20 -5.37 -5.74
N LEU A 15 3.62 -6.34 -5.02
CA LEU A 15 2.76 -6.06 -3.86
C LEU A 15 3.50 -5.30 -2.77
N PHE A 16 4.76 -5.67 -2.49
CA PHE A 16 5.58 -5.01 -1.50
C PHE A 16 5.87 -3.55 -1.88
N LEU A 17 6.26 -3.29 -3.13
CA LEU A 17 6.54 -1.95 -3.64
C LEU A 17 5.28 -1.07 -3.68
N ILE A 18 4.13 -1.64 -4.03
CA ILE A 18 2.84 -0.93 -3.96
C ILE A 18 2.55 -0.55 -2.50
N GLY A 19 2.72 -1.47 -1.56
CA GLY A 19 2.52 -1.19 -0.13
C GLY A 19 3.40 -0.03 0.38
N ILE A 20 4.69 -0.03 0.03
CA ILE A 20 5.62 1.08 0.35
C ILE A 20 5.16 2.40 -0.28
N THR A 21 4.77 2.36 -1.55
CA THR A 21 4.32 3.56 -2.27
C THR A 21 3.07 4.15 -1.61
N ILE A 22 2.12 3.32 -1.22
CA ILE A 22 0.90 3.77 -0.54
C ILE A 22 1.22 4.36 0.84
N ILE A 23 2.12 3.74 1.62
CA ILE A 23 2.58 4.32 2.89
C ILE A 23 3.22 5.69 2.65
N TYR A 24 4.09 5.80 1.66
CA TYR A 24 4.75 7.06 1.31
C TYR A 24 3.71 8.13 0.95
N VAL A 25 2.72 7.80 0.13
CA VAL A 25 1.63 8.71 -0.21
C VAL A 25 0.82 9.10 1.04
N GLY A 26 0.49 8.15 1.92
CA GLY A 26 -0.21 8.45 3.17
C GLY A 26 0.54 9.41 4.07
N LEU A 27 1.81 9.12 4.35
CA LEU A 27 2.63 9.89 5.29
C LEU A 27 3.06 11.26 4.74
N PHE A 28 3.46 11.33 3.47
CA PHE A 28 4.02 12.56 2.89
C PHE A 28 3.01 13.39 2.11
N LYS A 29 1.90 12.78 1.64
CA LYS A 29 0.89 13.44 0.81
C LYS A 29 -0.52 13.41 1.41
N GLY A 30 -0.74 12.73 2.53
CA GLY A 30 -2.07 12.63 3.16
C GLY A 30 -2.70 14.00 3.47
N HIS A 31 -1.91 14.96 3.92
CA HIS A 31 -2.35 16.33 4.16
C HIS A 31 -2.82 17.04 2.88
N ASP A 32 -1.99 17.03 1.84
CA ASP A 32 -2.31 17.66 0.55
C ASP A 32 -3.56 17.02 -0.09
N ILE A 33 -3.70 15.70 0.02
CA ILE A 33 -4.86 14.95 -0.47
C ILE A 33 -6.12 15.36 0.30
N ALA A 34 -6.08 15.39 1.63
CA ALA A 34 -7.24 15.75 2.44
C ALA A 34 -7.71 17.19 2.16
N ILE A 35 -6.77 18.12 2.00
CA ILE A 35 -7.05 19.50 1.62
C ILE A 35 -7.73 19.54 0.25
N ASN A 36 -7.14 18.90 -0.76
CA ASN A 36 -7.66 18.97 -2.12
C ASN A 36 -9.01 18.28 -2.27
N VAL A 37 -9.24 17.17 -1.58
CA VAL A 37 -10.50 16.41 -1.64
C VAL A 37 -11.63 17.11 -0.88
N SER A 38 -11.33 17.78 0.24
CA SER A 38 -12.33 18.50 1.02
C SER A 38 -12.74 19.84 0.41
N ARG A 39 -11.99 20.34 -0.58
CA ARG A 39 -12.22 21.64 -1.22
C ARG A 39 -13.59 21.69 -1.92
N PRO A 40 -14.49 22.61 -1.52
CA PRO A 40 -15.70 22.86 -2.29
C PRO A 40 -15.38 23.44 -3.66
N ALA A 41 -16.14 23.06 -4.69
CA ALA A 41 -15.92 23.54 -6.05
C ALA A 41 -15.95 25.08 -6.12
N GLY A 42 -14.88 25.67 -6.65
CA GLY A 42 -14.76 27.13 -6.82
C GLY A 42 -14.33 27.92 -5.58
N ALA A 43 -14.18 27.30 -4.41
CA ALA A 43 -13.70 27.99 -3.21
C ALA A 43 -12.19 28.26 -3.31
N THR A 44 -11.73 29.48 -3.08
CA THR A 44 -10.29 29.83 -3.00
C THR A 44 -9.72 29.66 -1.59
N VAL A 45 -10.58 29.74 -0.57
CA VAL A 45 -10.24 29.57 0.84
C VAL A 45 -11.25 28.61 1.47
N TRP A 46 -10.76 27.59 2.16
CA TRP A 46 -11.56 26.67 2.96
C TRP A 46 -10.70 26.13 4.11
N THR A 47 -11.36 25.63 5.14
CA THR A 47 -10.73 24.95 6.25
C THR A 47 -10.96 23.45 6.13
N THR A 48 -9.88 22.69 6.23
CA THR A 48 -9.94 21.23 6.25
C THR A 48 -9.89 20.75 7.70
N PRO A 49 -10.84 19.92 8.16
CA PRO A 49 -10.81 19.39 9.52
C PRO A 49 -9.52 18.57 9.78
N PRO A 50 -8.85 18.76 10.93
CA PRO A 50 -7.66 17.97 11.29
C PRO A 50 -7.91 16.46 11.33
N GLU A 51 -9.13 16.04 11.66
CA GLU A 51 -9.55 14.64 11.70
C GLU A 51 -9.56 14.05 10.29
N LEU A 52 -9.95 14.85 9.29
CA LEU A 52 -9.95 14.41 7.89
C LEU A 52 -8.53 14.21 7.38
N ILE A 53 -7.62 15.14 7.69
CA ILE A 53 -6.19 15.03 7.39
C ILE A 53 -5.62 13.74 7.99
N SER A 54 -5.89 13.53 9.29
CA SER A 54 -5.44 12.33 10.01
C SER A 54 -6.01 11.06 9.39
N GLY A 55 -7.29 11.08 9.00
CA GLY A 55 -7.95 9.98 8.29
C GLY A 55 -7.20 9.60 7.02
N TYR A 56 -6.90 10.55 6.13
CA TYR A 56 -6.16 10.27 4.90
C TYR A 56 -4.73 9.80 5.16
N THR A 57 -4.04 10.34 6.16
CA THR A 57 -2.68 9.90 6.50
C THR A 57 -2.64 8.48 7.04
N PHE A 58 -3.44 8.18 8.07
CA PHE A 58 -3.39 6.88 8.74
C PHE A 58 -4.09 5.79 7.94
N PHE A 59 -5.20 6.08 7.27
CA PHE A 59 -5.91 5.07 6.47
C PHE A 59 -5.04 4.55 5.32
N LEU A 60 -4.39 5.46 4.59
CA LEU A 60 -3.44 5.07 3.54
C LEU A 60 -2.24 4.32 4.14
N GLY A 61 -1.72 4.78 5.28
CA GLY A 61 -0.68 4.05 6.01
C GLY A 61 -1.07 2.60 6.36
N ILE A 62 -2.26 2.39 6.91
CA ILE A 62 -2.79 1.07 7.29
C ILE A 62 -2.95 0.17 6.06
N ILE A 63 -3.47 0.69 4.95
CA ILE A 63 -3.58 -0.06 3.69
C ILE A 63 -2.21 -0.53 3.21
N GLY A 64 -1.23 0.38 3.18
CA GLY A 64 0.09 0.03 2.68
C GLY A 64 0.82 -0.95 3.60
N VAL A 65 0.68 -0.83 4.92
CA VAL A 65 1.21 -1.83 5.89
C VAL A 65 0.54 -3.19 5.67
N SER A 66 -0.78 -3.20 5.46
CA SER A 66 -1.53 -4.44 5.20
C SER A 66 -1.05 -5.15 3.94
N LEU A 67 -0.72 -4.39 2.87
CA LEU A 67 -0.14 -4.95 1.64
C LEU A 67 1.26 -5.51 1.83
N ILE A 68 2.08 -4.87 2.66
CA ILE A 68 3.41 -5.39 3.00
C ILE A 68 3.29 -6.73 3.74
N ILE A 69 2.42 -6.81 4.74
CA ILE A 69 2.15 -8.05 5.49
C ILE A 69 1.67 -9.14 4.53
N LEU A 70 0.71 -8.81 3.65
CA LEU A 70 0.19 -9.75 2.66
C LEU A 70 1.29 -10.25 1.70
N SER A 71 2.19 -9.37 1.25
CA SER A 71 3.33 -9.75 0.41
C SER A 71 4.26 -10.73 1.12
N ILE A 72 4.58 -10.47 2.40
CA ILE A 72 5.41 -11.35 3.21
C ILE A 72 4.74 -12.73 3.36
N MET A 73 3.47 -12.77 3.75
CA MET A 73 2.71 -14.01 3.89
C MET A 73 2.66 -14.80 2.57
N PHE A 74 2.38 -14.11 1.46
CA PHE A 74 2.35 -14.72 0.13
C PHE A 74 3.71 -15.31 -0.25
N SER A 75 4.80 -14.58 0.00
CA SER A 75 6.17 -15.04 -0.23
C SER A 75 6.50 -16.27 0.61
N THR A 76 6.14 -16.27 1.91
CA THR A 76 6.36 -17.41 2.80
C THR A 76 5.64 -18.67 2.32
N VAL A 77 4.36 -18.55 1.93
CA VAL A 77 3.58 -19.68 1.41
C VAL A 77 4.18 -20.23 0.13
N LEU A 78 4.60 -19.35 -0.80
CA LEU A 78 5.26 -19.74 -2.04
C LEU A 78 6.57 -20.49 -1.80
N PHE A 79 7.40 -19.97 -0.89
CA PHE A 79 8.67 -20.58 -0.53
C PHE A 79 8.48 -21.98 0.08
N MET A 80 7.55 -22.11 1.03
CA MET A 80 7.20 -23.41 1.65
C MET A 80 6.69 -24.42 0.61
N TYR A 81 5.85 -23.98 -0.32
CA TYR A 81 5.35 -24.83 -1.40
C TYR A 81 6.48 -25.35 -2.30
N TRP A 82 7.45 -24.50 -2.64
CA TRP A 82 8.59 -24.92 -3.47
C TRP A 82 9.54 -25.85 -2.74
N LEU A 83 9.82 -25.62 -1.46
CA LEU A 83 10.65 -26.52 -0.65
C LEU A 83 10.01 -27.92 -0.55
N ASN A 84 8.72 -27.99 -0.25
CA ASN A 84 8.02 -29.27 -0.13
C ASN A 84 7.88 -30.03 -1.45
N LYS A 85 7.84 -29.31 -2.58
CA LYS A 85 7.79 -29.91 -3.93
C LYS A 85 9.17 -30.34 -4.46
N SER A 86 10.25 -29.91 -3.82
CA SER A 86 11.61 -30.27 -4.19
C SER A 86 12.07 -31.61 -3.59
N LYS A 87 11.23 -32.27 -2.79
CA LYS A 87 11.36 -33.69 -2.41
C LYS A 87 10.57 -34.55 -3.39
#